data_AF-A0A7V8Z767-F1
#
_entry.id   AF-A0A7V8Z767-F1
#
_cell.length_a   1.000
_cell.length_b   1.000
_cell.length_c   1.000
_cell.angle_alpha   90.00
_cell.angle_beta   90.00
_cell.angle_gamma   90.00
#
_symmetry.space_group_name_H-M   'P 1'
#
loop_
_entity.id
_entity.type
_entity.pdbx_description
1 polymer ?
#
loop_
_entity_poly.entity_id
_entity_poly.type
_entity_poly.pdbx_seq_one_letter_code
_entity_poly.pdbx_strand_id
1 'polypeptide(L)'
;MATAIAATTTDKKAILRDKRAQGIAAMGLVTRAGDRFQVQTPSLRGRRASYEVWRDETGKIRCSCLEFEEHTAADAGYRCEHILAVKHSLAAKNTEAVTKQQPAQKPAISLKAAANKTADAVAAITPEANNQIASEKPAESSSVSFGREQNETEEAATKSEPLADVSNIRSLANTRHEEDMNMKKQHINAPVTESETKNYGYDMSDSDAENVMAEDTVGAVVPLAFTNTLRTLRQPVDPKLVRTREGWTDRQGNKHMVEYVEWHTVADILDRVYPTWSHAVKNIAQIGDMVAVTAAITIDNVTREGVGTGTADNETGIKKAEHDALKRAAIKFGIARDLYQRETEVIEREGSAPQAGEFPRDPLAKSMSDLVTPKQLGMIRALAREANVEVEAECQTALRCRTDELSKRAASSFIDHLKNLGQEAAAVANGGMRRAS
;
A
#
# COMPACT_ATOMS: atom_id res chain seq x y z
N MET A 1 -38.07 17.02 13.29
CA MET A 1 -36.65 16.59 13.31
C MET A 1 -36.46 15.09 12.99
N ALA A 2 -37.25 14.16 13.55
CA ALA A 2 -37.08 12.71 13.28
C ALA A 2 -37.06 12.32 11.78
N THR A 3 -37.87 12.97 10.94
CA THR A 3 -37.95 12.74 9.49
C THR A 3 -36.65 13.09 8.73
N ALA A 4 -35.88 14.07 9.19
CA ALA A 4 -34.64 14.48 8.52
C ALA A 4 -33.51 13.44 8.73
N ILE A 5 -33.46 12.80 9.90
CA ILE A 5 -32.45 11.77 10.20
C ILE A 5 -32.68 10.54 9.31
N ALA A 6 -33.94 10.12 9.14
CA ALA A 6 -34.30 8.97 8.30
C ALA A 6 -33.76 9.11 6.86
N ALA A 7 -33.98 10.25 6.21
CA ALA A 7 -33.53 10.53 4.84
C ALA A 7 -32.00 10.36 4.67
N THR A 8 -31.20 10.89 5.60
CA THR A 8 -29.73 10.77 5.50
C THR A 8 -29.22 9.33 5.65
N THR A 9 -29.99 8.44 6.27
CA THR A 9 -29.62 7.02 6.40
C THR A 9 -30.00 6.19 5.18
N THR A 10 -31.08 6.53 4.48
CA THR A 10 -31.46 5.87 3.22
C THR A 10 -30.46 6.14 2.11
N ASP A 11 -29.93 7.36 2.02
CA ASP A 11 -28.92 7.73 1.01
C ASP A 11 -27.63 6.95 1.16
N LYS A 12 -27.12 6.81 2.39
CA LYS A 12 -25.92 5.99 2.67
C LYS A 12 -26.12 4.53 2.28
N LYS A 13 -27.30 3.94 2.53
CA LYS A 13 -27.64 2.59 2.09
C LYS A 13 -27.78 2.48 0.56
N ALA A 14 -28.28 3.50 -0.13
CA ALA A 14 -28.33 3.53 -1.58
C ALA A 14 -26.93 3.57 -2.21
N ILE A 15 -26.04 4.45 -1.71
CA ILE A 15 -24.66 4.57 -2.18
C ILE A 15 -23.88 3.25 -1.97
N LEU A 16 -24.05 2.57 -0.83
CA LEU A 16 -23.39 1.29 -0.58
C LEU A 16 -23.90 0.17 -1.50
N ARG A 17 -25.21 0.11 -1.78
CA ARG A 17 -25.78 -0.85 -2.74
C ARG A 17 -25.27 -0.62 -4.16
N ASP A 18 -25.19 0.63 -4.62
CA ASP A 18 -24.64 0.93 -5.95
C ASP A 18 -23.15 0.56 -6.06
N LYS A 19 -22.35 0.83 -5.03
CA LYS A 19 -20.93 0.40 -5.00
C LYS A 19 -20.77 -1.13 -5.06
N ARG A 20 -21.62 -1.90 -4.37
CA ARG A 20 -21.61 -3.37 -4.48
C ARG A 20 -22.04 -3.84 -5.86
N ALA A 21 -23.06 -3.22 -6.44
CA ALA A 21 -23.53 -3.49 -7.79
C ALA A 21 -22.46 -3.25 -8.87
N GLN A 22 -21.70 -2.15 -8.76
CA GLN A 22 -20.54 -1.87 -9.62
C GLN A 22 -19.48 -2.98 -9.48
N GLY A 23 -19.18 -3.42 -8.26
CA GLY A 23 -18.26 -4.54 -8.01
C GLY A 23 -18.70 -5.85 -8.66
N ILE A 24 -19.98 -6.23 -8.53
CA ILE A 24 -20.56 -7.43 -9.15
C ILE A 24 -20.43 -7.36 -10.69
N ALA A 25 -20.73 -6.20 -11.29
CA ALA A 25 -20.59 -5.99 -12.73
C ALA A 25 -19.12 -6.08 -13.19
N ALA A 26 -18.19 -5.44 -12.46
CA ALA A 26 -16.77 -5.42 -12.78
C ALA A 26 -16.10 -6.81 -12.66
N MET A 27 -16.60 -7.68 -11.78
CA MET A 27 -16.16 -9.08 -11.67
C MET A 27 -16.73 -10.01 -12.76
N GLY A 28 -17.51 -9.49 -13.71
CA GLY A 28 -18.11 -10.29 -14.79
C GLY A 28 -19.22 -11.25 -14.31
N LEU A 29 -19.76 -11.05 -13.09
CA LEU A 29 -20.74 -11.96 -12.48
C LEU A 29 -22.19 -11.74 -12.98
N VAL A 30 -22.35 -11.16 -14.17
CA VAL A 30 -23.63 -10.89 -14.83
C VAL A 30 -23.64 -11.57 -16.20
N THR A 31 -24.36 -12.69 -16.31
CA THR A 31 -24.56 -13.42 -17.56
C THR A 31 -25.95 -13.14 -18.13
N ARG A 32 -26.10 -13.20 -19.46
CA ARG A 32 -27.39 -13.05 -20.14
C ARG A 32 -27.88 -14.42 -20.58
N ALA A 33 -29.13 -14.76 -20.23
CA ALA A 33 -29.82 -15.98 -20.61
C ALA A 33 -31.15 -15.59 -21.27
N GLY A 34 -31.12 -15.38 -22.60
CA GLY A 34 -32.26 -14.85 -23.36
C GLY A 34 -32.66 -13.45 -22.89
N ASP A 35 -33.91 -13.30 -22.44
CA ASP A 35 -34.47 -12.04 -21.91
C ASP A 35 -34.26 -11.87 -20.39
N ARG A 36 -33.59 -12.83 -19.75
CA ARG A 36 -33.20 -12.77 -18.34
C ARG A 36 -31.71 -12.52 -18.20
N PHE A 37 -31.32 -11.92 -17.09
CA PHE A 37 -29.94 -11.81 -16.64
C PHE A 37 -29.77 -12.61 -15.36
N GLN A 38 -28.75 -13.44 -15.29
CA GLN A 38 -28.38 -14.15 -14.06
C GLN A 38 -27.21 -13.41 -13.41
N VAL A 39 -27.35 -13.09 -12.12
CA VAL A 39 -26.39 -12.32 -11.34
C VAL A 39 -25.89 -13.18 -10.19
N GLN A 40 -24.59 -13.48 -10.17
CA GLN A 40 -23.95 -14.20 -9.06
C GLN A 40 -23.42 -13.23 -8.01
N THR A 41 -23.71 -13.50 -6.73
CA THR A 41 -23.18 -12.68 -5.62
C THR A 41 -21.93 -13.34 -5.03
N PRO A 42 -20.80 -12.62 -4.85
CA PRO A 42 -19.60 -13.18 -4.24
C PRO A 42 -19.85 -13.54 -2.77
N SER A 43 -19.45 -14.75 -2.38
CA SER A 43 -19.66 -15.29 -1.03
C SER A 43 -18.37 -15.84 -0.47
N LEU A 44 -17.99 -15.37 0.73
CA LEU A 44 -16.76 -15.77 1.43
C LEU A 44 -16.71 -17.26 1.79
N ARG A 45 -17.85 -17.96 1.77
CA ARG A 45 -17.96 -19.40 2.11
C ARG A 45 -18.08 -20.31 0.88
N GLY A 46 -17.65 -19.85 -0.30
CA GLY A 46 -17.66 -20.62 -1.56
C GLY A 46 -19.04 -20.87 -2.18
N ARG A 47 -20.13 -20.89 -1.39
CA ARG A 47 -21.51 -20.97 -1.88
C ARG A 47 -21.93 -19.66 -2.54
N ARG A 48 -21.78 -19.57 -3.86
CA ARG A 48 -22.33 -18.47 -4.67
C ARG A 48 -23.86 -18.61 -4.72
N ALA A 49 -24.57 -17.52 -4.45
CA ALA A 49 -26.00 -17.42 -4.74
C ALA A 49 -26.17 -16.76 -6.11
N SER A 50 -27.05 -17.31 -6.95
CA SER A 50 -27.49 -16.73 -8.21
C SER A 50 -28.90 -16.16 -8.06
N TYR A 51 -29.12 -14.98 -8.64
CA TYR A 51 -30.42 -14.33 -8.71
C TYR A 51 -30.74 -13.99 -10.15
N GLU A 52 -32.01 -14.07 -10.55
CA GLU A 52 -32.45 -13.65 -11.87
C GLU A 52 -32.94 -12.19 -11.82
N VAL A 53 -32.71 -11.46 -12.92
CA VAL A 53 -33.23 -10.13 -13.19
C VAL A 53 -33.87 -10.15 -14.58
N TRP A 54 -35.14 -9.80 -14.68
CA TRP A 54 -35.91 -9.86 -15.92
C TRP A 54 -36.89 -8.69 -16.01
N ARG A 55 -37.59 -8.58 -17.15
CA ARG A 55 -38.77 -7.71 -17.27
C ARG A 55 -40.02 -8.57 -17.23
N ASP A 56 -41.01 -8.17 -16.44
CA ASP A 56 -42.33 -8.79 -16.46
C ASP A 56 -43.12 -8.36 -17.72
N GLU A 57 -44.30 -8.95 -17.92
CA GLU A 57 -45.20 -8.68 -19.04
C GLU A 57 -45.63 -7.19 -19.13
N THR A 58 -45.55 -6.44 -18.02
CA THR A 58 -45.81 -5.00 -17.97
C THR A 58 -44.57 -4.14 -18.30
N GLY A 59 -43.45 -4.77 -18.66
CA GLY A 59 -42.16 -4.14 -18.95
C GLY A 59 -41.39 -3.71 -17.69
N LYS A 60 -41.94 -3.91 -16.49
CA LYS A 60 -41.30 -3.54 -15.21
C LYS A 60 -40.17 -4.53 -14.89
N ILE A 61 -39.09 -4.00 -14.34
CA ILE A 61 -37.91 -4.81 -13.99
C ILE A 61 -38.16 -5.50 -12.66
N ARG A 62 -37.92 -6.82 -12.61
CA ARG A 62 -38.06 -7.70 -11.44
C ARG A 62 -36.72 -8.35 -11.11
N CYS A 63 -36.57 -8.78 -9.86
CA CYS A 63 -35.46 -9.61 -9.42
C CYS A 63 -35.95 -10.66 -8.43
N SER A 64 -35.32 -11.85 -8.42
CA SER A 64 -35.66 -12.97 -7.53
C SER A 64 -34.95 -12.92 -6.16
N CYS A 65 -34.42 -11.76 -5.75
CA CYS A 65 -33.77 -11.62 -4.44
C CYS A 65 -34.76 -11.09 -3.39
N LEU A 66 -34.69 -11.63 -2.17
CA LEU A 66 -35.60 -11.30 -1.08
C LEU A 66 -35.63 -9.80 -0.76
N GLU A 67 -34.47 -9.12 -0.82
CA GLU A 67 -34.36 -7.66 -0.60
C GLU A 67 -35.22 -6.86 -1.60
N PHE A 68 -35.38 -7.34 -2.84
CA PHE A 68 -36.25 -6.70 -3.83
C PHE A 68 -37.74 -6.93 -3.51
N GLU A 69 -38.11 -8.15 -3.12
CA GLU A 69 -39.51 -8.50 -2.78
C GLU A 69 -40.00 -7.74 -1.53
N GLU A 70 -39.17 -7.66 -0.49
CA GLU A 70 -39.48 -6.93 0.74
C GLU A 70 -39.65 -5.42 0.50
N HIS A 71 -38.75 -4.80 -0.27
CA HIS A 71 -38.75 -3.34 -0.45
C HIS A 71 -39.63 -2.83 -1.59
N THR A 72 -39.89 -3.61 -2.65
CA THR A 72 -40.73 -3.15 -3.78
C THR A 72 -42.20 -2.92 -3.39
N ALA A 73 -42.66 -3.48 -2.27
CA ALA A 73 -43.99 -3.25 -1.72
C ALA A 73 -44.13 -1.86 -1.07
N ALA A 74 -43.04 -1.32 -0.52
CA ALA A 74 -43.00 0.00 0.11
C ALA A 74 -42.53 1.11 -0.84
N ASP A 75 -41.64 0.79 -1.78
CA ASP A 75 -41.09 1.73 -2.76
C ASP A 75 -41.06 1.10 -4.16
N ALA A 76 -41.95 1.55 -5.05
CA ALA A 76 -42.01 1.11 -6.44
C ALA A 76 -40.79 1.56 -7.28
N GLY A 77 -39.99 2.51 -6.79
CA GLY A 77 -38.71 2.93 -7.37
C GLY A 77 -37.52 2.08 -6.90
N TYR A 78 -37.72 1.16 -5.95
CA TYR A 78 -36.66 0.38 -5.35
C TYR A 78 -35.90 -0.47 -6.38
N ARG A 79 -34.56 -0.46 -6.29
CA ARG A 79 -33.67 -1.33 -7.05
C ARG A 79 -32.68 -1.98 -6.09
N CYS A 80 -32.66 -3.31 -6.07
CA CYS A 80 -31.64 -4.08 -5.37
C CYS A 80 -30.28 -3.97 -6.11
N GLU A 81 -29.22 -4.42 -5.46
CA GLU A 81 -27.87 -4.43 -6.04
C GLU A 81 -27.76 -5.27 -7.32
N HIS A 82 -28.56 -6.34 -7.47
CA HIS A 82 -28.57 -7.17 -8.68
C HIS A 82 -29.13 -6.43 -9.91
N ILE A 83 -30.20 -5.65 -9.75
CA ILE A 83 -30.76 -4.81 -10.83
C ILE A 83 -29.75 -3.72 -11.24
N LEU A 84 -29.07 -3.13 -10.27
CA LEU A 84 -28.01 -2.14 -10.54
C LEU A 84 -26.80 -2.78 -11.21
N ALA A 85 -26.43 -4.02 -10.87
CA ALA A 85 -25.30 -4.72 -11.50
C ALA A 85 -25.57 -5.01 -12.98
N VAL A 86 -26.80 -5.38 -13.34
CA VAL A 86 -27.22 -5.51 -14.76
C VAL A 86 -27.12 -4.17 -15.49
N LYS A 87 -27.57 -3.06 -14.87
CA LYS A 87 -27.44 -1.71 -15.44
C LYS A 87 -25.98 -1.36 -15.72
N HIS A 88 -25.08 -1.58 -14.76
CA HIS A 88 -23.64 -1.29 -14.90
C HIS A 88 -22.97 -2.19 -15.95
N SER A 89 -23.31 -3.48 -16.00
CA SER A 89 -22.80 -4.42 -17.01
C SER A 89 -23.21 -4.04 -18.44
N LEU A 90 -24.46 -3.61 -18.64
CA LEU A 90 -24.94 -3.13 -19.94
C LEU A 90 -24.28 -1.80 -20.35
N ALA A 91 -24.05 -0.89 -19.41
CA ALA A 91 -23.32 0.35 -19.68
C ALA A 91 -21.88 0.08 -20.15
N ALA A 92 -21.16 -0.82 -19.48
CA ALA A 92 -19.79 -1.21 -19.86
C ALA A 92 -19.71 -1.80 -21.27
N LYS A 93 -20.60 -2.75 -21.61
CA LYS A 93 -20.66 -3.37 -22.95
C LYS A 93 -20.92 -2.35 -24.06
N ASN A 94 -21.77 -1.35 -23.81
CA ASN A 94 -22.03 -0.27 -24.77
C ASN A 94 -20.77 0.60 -24.98
N THR A 95 -20.01 0.91 -23.93
CA THR A 95 -18.76 1.71 -24.07
C THR A 95 -17.65 0.96 -24.80
N GLU A 96 -17.54 -0.37 -24.63
CA GLU A 96 -16.58 -1.19 -25.38
C GLU A 96 -16.91 -1.24 -26.87
N ALA A 97 -18.19 -1.42 -27.23
CA ALA A 97 -18.63 -1.47 -28.62
C ALA A 97 -18.34 -0.16 -29.37
N VAL A 98 -18.59 1.00 -28.74
CA VAL A 98 -18.28 2.33 -29.32
C VAL A 98 -16.78 2.51 -29.52
N THR A 99 -15.96 2.08 -28.57
CA THR A 99 -14.49 2.23 -28.64
C THR A 99 -13.88 1.37 -29.76
N LYS A 100 -14.45 0.19 -30.05
CA LYS A 100 -14.01 -0.67 -31.16
C LYS A 100 -14.42 -0.18 -32.56
N GLN A 101 -15.36 0.77 -32.65
CA GLN A 101 -15.90 1.25 -33.94
C GLN A 101 -15.30 2.57 -34.45
N GLN A 102 -14.37 3.21 -33.74
CA GLN A 102 -13.60 4.32 -34.31
C GLN A 102 -12.42 3.80 -35.15
N PRO A 103 -12.46 3.87 -36.50
CA PRO A 103 -11.28 3.58 -37.30
C PRO A 103 -10.18 4.59 -36.99
N ALA A 104 -8.94 4.10 -36.80
CA ALA A 104 -7.81 4.91 -36.39
C ALA A 104 -7.53 6.04 -37.40
N GLN A 105 -7.97 7.25 -37.07
CA GLN A 105 -7.60 8.45 -37.81
C GLN A 105 -6.11 8.71 -37.59
N LYS A 106 -5.30 8.48 -38.64
CA LYS A 106 -3.87 8.84 -38.65
C LYS A 106 -3.71 10.31 -38.26
N PRO A 107 -2.93 10.65 -37.21
CA PRO A 107 -2.61 12.04 -36.92
C PRO A 107 -1.71 12.58 -38.04
N ALA A 108 -2.26 13.43 -38.89
CA ALA A 108 -1.50 14.14 -39.91
C ALA A 108 -0.64 15.22 -39.24
N ILE A 109 0.68 15.04 -39.27
CA ILE A 109 1.66 16.02 -38.83
C ILE A 109 1.56 17.25 -39.76
N SER A 110 1.19 18.41 -39.21
CA SER A 110 1.25 19.69 -39.93
C SER A 110 2.24 20.63 -39.25
N LEU A 111 3.48 20.61 -39.74
CA LEU A 111 4.49 21.63 -39.45
C LEU A 111 4.37 22.75 -40.48
N LYS A 112 3.90 23.94 -40.07
CA LYS A 112 4.28 25.22 -40.71
C LYS A 112 4.38 26.34 -39.70
N ALA A 113 5.58 26.88 -39.55
CA ALA A 113 5.81 28.23 -39.06
C ALA A 113 5.91 29.18 -40.25
N ALA A 114 5.36 30.38 -40.14
CA ALA A 114 5.84 31.61 -40.77
C ALA A 114 5.06 32.81 -40.23
N ALA A 115 5.74 33.92 -40.00
CA ALA A 115 5.13 35.17 -39.53
C ALA A 115 4.45 35.94 -40.67
N ASN A 116 3.52 36.84 -40.33
CA ASN A 116 3.43 38.12 -41.02
C ASN A 116 2.87 39.23 -40.12
N LYS A 117 3.40 40.45 -40.30
CA LYS A 117 2.93 41.70 -39.68
C LYS A 117 2.02 42.45 -40.65
N THR A 118 0.97 43.07 -40.12
CA THR A 118 0.36 44.38 -40.49
C THR A 118 -0.86 44.53 -39.56
N ALA A 119 -0.96 45.49 -38.64
CA ALA A 119 -1.06 46.93 -38.84
C ALA A 119 -2.28 47.33 -39.68
N ASP A 120 -3.40 47.62 -39.01
CA ASP A 120 -4.14 48.88 -39.23
C ASP A 120 -5.08 49.19 -38.04
N ALA A 121 -5.54 50.45 -37.97
CA ALA A 121 -6.18 51.04 -36.79
C ALA A 121 -7.73 50.91 -36.78
N VAL A 122 -8.37 51.23 -35.65
CA VAL A 122 -9.41 52.30 -35.52
C VAL A 122 -9.98 52.40 -34.09
N ALA A 123 -9.93 53.63 -33.56
CA ALA A 123 -10.77 54.32 -32.55
C ALA A 123 -11.34 53.64 -31.27
N ALA A 124 -11.07 54.31 -30.12
CA ALA A 124 -11.94 54.63 -28.96
C ALA A 124 -12.68 53.47 -28.23
N ILE A 125 -12.81 53.45 -26.90
CA ILE A 125 -13.28 54.50 -25.97
C ILE A 125 -12.65 54.31 -24.57
N THR A 126 -12.31 55.41 -23.88
CA THR A 126 -12.12 55.49 -22.42
C THR A 126 -13.30 56.26 -21.77
N PRO A 127 -13.61 56.01 -20.48
CA PRO A 127 -13.05 56.86 -19.41
C PRO A 127 -12.59 56.05 -18.17
N GLU A 128 -11.41 56.34 -17.62
CA GLU A 128 -11.17 57.10 -16.36
C GLU A 128 -11.43 56.35 -15.04
N ALA A 129 -10.34 56.03 -14.33
CA ALA A 129 -10.29 55.98 -12.86
C ALA A 129 -8.85 56.22 -12.37
N ASN A 130 -8.56 57.49 -12.12
CA ASN A 130 -7.34 58.06 -11.54
C ASN A 130 -6.87 57.36 -10.25
N ASN A 131 -5.58 57.02 -10.13
CA ASN A 131 -4.81 57.42 -8.94
C ASN A 131 -3.29 57.42 -9.17
N GLN A 132 -2.62 58.50 -8.73
CA GLN A 132 -1.17 58.67 -8.75
C GLN A 132 -0.60 58.51 -7.34
N ILE A 133 0.52 57.80 -7.17
CA ILE A 133 1.63 58.22 -6.29
C ILE A 133 2.94 57.77 -6.94
N ALA A 134 3.93 58.66 -7.02
CA ALA A 134 5.27 58.37 -7.52
C ALA A 134 6.34 59.11 -6.69
N SER A 135 7.46 58.42 -6.40
CA SER A 135 8.83 58.93 -6.20
C SER A 135 9.74 57.74 -5.80
N GLU A 136 10.67 57.31 -6.67
CA GLU A 136 12.11 57.69 -6.73
C GLU A 136 12.95 57.06 -5.59
N LYS A 137 13.79 56.02 -5.85
CA LYS A 137 15.20 56.00 -6.34
C LYS A 137 16.24 56.64 -5.36
N PRO A 138 17.55 56.29 -5.37
CA PRO A 138 18.32 55.27 -6.14
C PRO A 138 19.17 54.29 -5.26
N ALA A 139 19.46 53.05 -5.68
CA ALA A 139 20.63 52.51 -6.42
C ALA A 139 22.00 52.41 -5.68
N GLU A 140 22.52 51.17 -5.56
CA GLU A 140 23.93 50.67 -5.52
C GLU A 140 23.81 49.13 -5.32
N SER A 141 24.21 48.19 -6.20
CA SER A 141 25.51 47.85 -6.82
C SER A 141 26.57 47.25 -5.88
N SER A 142 26.58 45.92 -5.74
CA SER A 142 27.84 45.15 -5.64
C SER A 142 27.63 43.65 -5.93
N SER A 143 28.62 43.07 -6.61
CA SER A 143 28.71 41.66 -6.98
C SER A 143 29.85 40.97 -6.21
N VAL A 144 29.59 39.84 -5.53
CA VAL A 144 30.56 38.80 -5.14
C VAL A 144 29.73 37.50 -4.96
N SER A 145 29.86 36.43 -5.76
CA SER A 145 30.91 35.39 -5.90
C SER A 145 30.74 34.16 -5.00
N PHE A 146 31.17 33.01 -5.53
CA PHE A 146 31.03 31.64 -5.01
C PHE A 146 31.91 31.30 -3.77
N GLY A 147 31.39 30.39 -2.95
CA GLY A 147 32.07 29.57 -1.91
C GLY A 147 30.96 28.89 -1.09
N ARG A 148 30.85 27.58 -0.83
CA ARG A 148 31.77 26.43 -0.70
C ARG A 148 32.58 26.38 0.60
N GLU A 149 31.84 26.11 1.67
CA GLU A 149 32.24 25.62 2.98
C GLU A 149 31.31 24.41 3.32
N GLN A 150 31.68 23.28 3.93
CA GLN A 150 32.96 22.77 4.46
C GLN A 150 33.57 23.66 5.57
N ASN A 151 33.64 23.25 6.85
CA ASN A 151 33.77 21.90 7.41
C ASN A 151 33.30 21.83 8.89
N GLU A 152 33.33 20.62 9.45
CA GLU A 152 33.62 20.28 10.86
C GLU A 152 32.74 20.73 12.06
N THR A 153 32.36 19.69 12.79
CA THR A 153 32.15 19.58 14.24
C THR A 153 33.22 20.23 15.13
N GLU A 154 32.80 20.84 16.24
CA GLU A 154 33.61 20.94 17.47
C GLU A 154 32.86 20.32 18.66
N GLU A 155 33.51 19.41 19.39
CA GLU A 155 33.07 18.93 20.70
C GLU A 155 33.65 19.81 21.82
N ALA A 156 32.86 20.12 22.84
CA ALA A 156 33.31 20.83 24.02
C ALA A 156 33.92 19.87 25.07
N ALA A 157 35.22 20.01 25.33
CA ALA A 157 35.96 19.19 26.29
C ALA A 157 35.66 19.54 27.77
N THR A 158 35.71 18.54 28.66
CA THR A 158 35.82 18.80 30.11
C THR A 158 36.73 17.80 30.86
N LYS A 159 37.84 18.33 31.39
CA LYS A 159 38.61 17.90 32.59
C LYS A 159 39.21 16.47 32.71
N SER A 160 40.51 16.46 32.39
CA SER A 160 41.64 15.80 33.08
C SER A 160 41.48 15.21 34.49
N GLU A 161 42.16 14.08 34.74
CA GLU A 161 43.28 13.93 35.71
C GLU A 161 44.23 12.76 35.29
N PRO A 162 45.48 12.64 35.82
CA PRO A 162 46.58 11.98 35.09
C PRO A 162 47.23 10.72 35.75
N LEU A 163 48.24 10.18 35.04
CA LEU A 163 49.29 9.21 35.43
C LEU A 163 49.01 7.70 35.23
N ALA A 164 49.61 7.12 34.19
CA ALA A 164 50.73 6.18 34.36
C ALA A 164 51.46 5.90 33.02
N ASP A 165 52.78 5.94 33.08
CA ASP A 165 53.77 5.67 32.03
C ASP A 165 53.89 4.16 31.74
N VAL A 166 53.85 3.74 30.46
CA VAL A 166 54.73 2.69 29.89
C VAL A 166 54.84 2.89 28.38
N SER A 167 56.04 3.18 27.90
CA SER A 167 56.40 3.11 26.48
C SER A 167 56.62 1.67 26.01
N ASN A 168 56.17 1.32 24.80
CA ASN A 168 56.94 0.41 23.94
C ASN A 168 56.58 0.50 22.45
N ILE A 169 57.62 0.70 21.64
CA ILE A 169 57.58 0.73 20.18
C ILE A 169 57.87 -0.68 19.66
N ARG A 170 57.08 -1.18 18.69
CA ARG A 170 57.62 -1.96 17.55
C ARG A 170 56.57 -2.26 16.47
N SER A 171 56.84 -1.74 15.27
CA SER A 171 56.33 -2.24 14.00
C SER A 171 56.89 -3.63 13.69
N LEU A 172 56.17 -4.44 12.89
CA LEU A 172 56.61 -5.43 11.87
C LEU A 172 55.29 -6.09 11.37
N ALA A 173 54.86 -5.93 10.12
CA ALA A 173 55.37 -6.49 8.86
C ALA A 173 54.96 -7.97 8.61
N ASN A 174 54.20 -8.15 7.52
CA ASN A 174 54.05 -9.33 6.64
C ASN A 174 54.33 -10.75 7.18
N THR A 175 53.32 -11.61 7.06
CA THR A 175 53.49 -12.94 6.44
C THR A 175 52.26 -13.33 5.62
N ARG A 176 52.50 -13.70 4.35
CA ARG A 176 51.58 -14.55 3.57
C ARG A 176 51.67 -15.97 4.10
N HIS A 177 50.60 -16.76 3.95
CA HIS A 177 50.72 -18.21 3.83
C HIS A 177 49.82 -18.69 2.69
N GLU A 178 50.46 -19.05 1.58
CA GLU A 178 49.94 -20.11 0.72
C GLU A 178 50.29 -21.44 1.39
N GLU A 179 49.45 -22.46 1.23
CA GLU A 179 49.92 -23.83 1.02
C GLU A 179 48.81 -24.68 0.41
N ASP A 180 49.14 -25.32 -0.72
CA ASP A 180 48.29 -26.28 -1.42
C ASP A 180 48.15 -27.60 -0.64
N MET A 181 47.09 -28.35 -0.98
CA MET A 181 47.05 -29.82 -1.22
C MET A 181 45.67 -30.38 -0.78
N ASN A 182 45.15 -31.50 -1.31
CA ASN A 182 45.23 -32.13 -2.64
C ASN A 182 44.15 -33.24 -2.66
N MET A 183 43.45 -33.37 -3.78
CA MET A 183 42.54 -34.46 -4.21
C MET A 183 42.09 -35.56 -3.23
N LYS A 184 40.77 -35.82 -3.25
CA LYS A 184 40.28 -37.20 -3.42
C LYS A 184 39.02 -37.28 -4.28
N LYS A 185 39.18 -37.74 -5.52
CA LYS A 185 38.08 -38.22 -6.38
C LYS A 185 37.61 -39.60 -5.88
N GLN A 186 36.30 -39.84 -5.83
CA GLN A 186 35.73 -41.17 -5.99
C GLN A 186 34.50 -41.12 -6.90
N HIS A 187 34.59 -41.82 -8.03
CA HIS A 187 33.43 -42.23 -8.82
C HIS A 187 32.84 -43.50 -8.20
N ILE A 188 31.52 -43.61 -8.10
CA ILE A 188 30.80 -44.91 -8.06
C ILE A 188 29.58 -44.81 -8.98
N ASN A 189 29.25 -45.92 -9.64
CA ASN A 189 28.30 -46.02 -10.76
C ASN A 189 26.82 -46.12 -10.35
N ALA A 190 25.94 -45.91 -11.34
CA ALA A 190 24.52 -46.32 -11.30
C ALA A 190 24.36 -47.86 -11.28
N PRO A 191 23.16 -48.35 -10.90
CA PRO A 191 22.14 -48.71 -11.91
C PRO A 191 20.76 -48.10 -11.57
N VAL A 192 19.91 -47.66 -12.51
CA VAL A 192 19.10 -48.45 -13.45
C VAL A 192 18.28 -49.55 -12.76
N THR A 193 17.01 -49.23 -12.48
CA THR A 193 15.94 -50.22 -12.23
C THR A 193 14.67 -49.76 -12.96
N GLU A 194 14.23 -50.55 -13.92
CA GLU A 194 12.91 -50.46 -14.53
C GLU A 194 11.86 -51.10 -13.61
N SER A 195 10.65 -50.53 -13.52
CA SER A 195 9.49 -51.27 -13.01
C SER A 195 8.15 -50.73 -13.55
N GLU A 196 7.63 -51.47 -14.53
CA GLU A 196 6.25 -51.98 -14.56
C GLU A 196 5.05 -51.01 -14.38
N THR A 197 4.52 -50.59 -15.53
CA THR A 197 3.13 -50.86 -15.96
C THR A 197 2.01 -51.06 -14.92
N LYS A 198 1.06 -50.11 -14.90
CA LYS A 198 -0.41 -50.29 -14.71
C LYS A 198 -1.05 -49.02 -15.29
N ASN A 199 -1.58 -48.98 -16.51
CA ASN A 199 -2.74 -49.72 -17.03
C ASN A 199 -3.98 -49.61 -16.13
N TYR A 200 -4.73 -48.52 -16.30
CA TYR A 200 -6.18 -48.48 -16.11
C TYR A 200 -6.78 -47.76 -17.32
N GLY A 201 -7.31 -48.54 -18.26
CA GLY A 201 -8.19 -48.00 -19.28
C GLY A 201 -9.55 -47.67 -18.67
N TYR A 202 -10.08 -46.49 -18.99
CA TYR A 202 -11.52 -46.28 -18.96
C TYR A 202 -11.93 -45.73 -20.32
N ASP A 203 -12.57 -46.60 -21.08
CA ASP A 203 -13.15 -46.30 -22.38
C ASP A 203 -14.49 -45.61 -22.15
N MET A 204 -14.65 -44.38 -22.66
CA MET A 204 -15.96 -43.74 -22.73
C MET A 204 -16.05 -42.96 -24.05
N SER A 205 -16.77 -43.57 -24.98
CA SER A 205 -17.03 -43.10 -26.32
C SER A 205 -18.18 -42.09 -26.41
N ASP A 206 -18.10 -41.24 -27.43
CA ASP A 206 -19.19 -40.57 -28.14
C ASP A 206 -19.95 -39.39 -27.47
N SER A 207 -20.45 -38.51 -28.35
CA SER A 207 -21.27 -37.28 -28.10
C SER A 207 -20.63 -36.23 -27.17
N ASP A 208 -20.25 -35.02 -27.58
CA ASP A 208 -20.83 -34.14 -28.61
C ASP A 208 -19.81 -33.15 -29.17
N ALA A 209 -19.82 -32.98 -30.50
CA ALA A 209 -19.01 -31.99 -31.20
C ALA A 209 -19.78 -30.66 -31.37
N GLU A 210 -19.80 -29.82 -30.33
CA GLU A 210 -20.24 -28.43 -30.48
C GLU A 210 -19.08 -27.44 -30.67
N ASN A 211 -19.25 -26.63 -31.71
CA ASN A 211 -18.25 -25.78 -32.35
C ASN A 211 -17.99 -24.50 -31.54
N VAL A 212 -17.09 -24.56 -30.55
CA VAL A 212 -16.68 -23.38 -29.79
C VAL A 212 -15.78 -22.48 -30.65
N MET A 213 -16.41 -21.54 -31.35
CA MET A 213 -15.75 -20.37 -31.92
C MET A 213 -15.14 -19.54 -30.80
N ALA A 214 -13.87 -19.80 -30.48
CA ALA A 214 -13.08 -18.95 -29.60
C ALA A 214 -12.84 -17.61 -30.33
N GLU A 215 -13.62 -16.60 -29.99
CA GLU A 215 -13.25 -15.22 -30.32
C GLU A 215 -11.98 -14.89 -29.54
N ASP A 216 -10.84 -14.94 -30.23
CA ASP A 216 -9.55 -14.49 -29.70
C ASP A 216 -9.69 -13.06 -29.16
N THR A 217 -9.78 -12.94 -27.83
CA THR A 217 -9.38 -11.71 -27.18
C THR A 217 -7.92 -11.50 -27.53
N VAL A 218 -7.66 -10.59 -28.47
CA VAL A 218 -6.31 -10.12 -28.82
C VAL A 218 -5.76 -9.36 -27.61
N GLY A 219 -5.38 -10.11 -26.58
CA GLY A 219 -4.62 -9.61 -25.45
C GLY A 219 -3.38 -8.98 -26.03
N ALA A 220 -3.09 -7.74 -25.60
CA ALA A 220 -1.99 -6.96 -26.14
C ALA A 220 -0.74 -7.83 -26.22
N VAL A 221 -0.31 -8.17 -27.44
CA VAL A 221 0.77 -9.14 -27.67
C VAL A 221 2.06 -8.51 -27.20
N VAL A 222 2.35 -8.74 -25.92
CA VAL A 222 3.55 -8.28 -25.26
C VAL A 222 4.73 -8.80 -26.07
N PRO A 223 5.57 -7.92 -26.66
CA PRO A 223 6.68 -8.37 -27.47
C PRO A 223 7.56 -9.35 -26.70
N LEU A 224 8.01 -10.42 -27.37
CA LEU A 224 8.84 -11.46 -26.75
C LEU A 224 10.16 -10.89 -26.15
N ALA A 225 10.58 -9.71 -26.60
CA ALA A 225 11.65 -8.94 -25.96
C ALA A 225 11.31 -8.56 -24.50
N PHE A 226 10.15 -7.95 -24.24
CA PHE A 226 9.76 -7.50 -22.90
C PHE A 226 9.54 -8.65 -21.92
N THR A 227 9.03 -9.81 -22.38
CA THR A 227 8.90 -10.99 -21.50
C THR A 227 10.26 -11.54 -21.07
N ASN A 228 11.29 -11.44 -21.92
CA ASN A 228 12.67 -11.73 -21.56
C ASN A 228 13.25 -10.68 -20.59
N THR A 229 13.03 -9.38 -20.84
CA THR A 229 13.41 -8.28 -19.91
C THR A 229 12.82 -8.52 -18.52
N LEU A 230 11.52 -8.80 -18.43
CA LEU A 230 10.84 -9.15 -17.17
C LEU A 230 11.39 -10.43 -16.52
N ARG A 231 11.82 -11.43 -17.30
CA ARG A 231 12.43 -12.65 -16.75
C ARG A 231 13.78 -12.35 -16.10
N THR A 232 14.60 -11.50 -16.73
CA THR A 232 15.89 -11.06 -16.17
C THR A 232 15.68 -10.18 -14.93
N LEU A 233 14.74 -9.23 -14.96
CA LEU A 233 14.43 -8.37 -13.81
C LEU A 233 13.81 -9.12 -12.60
N ARG A 234 13.33 -10.35 -12.79
CA ARG A 234 12.82 -11.24 -11.72
C ARG A 234 13.88 -12.15 -11.11
N GLN A 235 15.13 -12.11 -11.59
CA GLN A 235 16.20 -12.89 -10.96
C GLN A 235 16.44 -12.38 -9.53
N PRO A 236 16.77 -13.28 -8.57
CA PRO A 236 17.08 -12.87 -7.20
C PRO A 236 18.29 -11.94 -7.19
N VAL A 237 18.26 -10.94 -6.30
CA VAL A 237 19.37 -9.99 -6.13
C VAL A 237 20.54 -10.70 -5.43
N ASP A 238 21.78 -10.37 -5.80
CA ASP A 238 22.97 -10.88 -5.10
C ASP A 238 22.88 -10.49 -3.60
N PRO A 239 22.95 -11.45 -2.67
CA PRO A 239 22.92 -11.18 -1.22
C PRO A 239 23.94 -10.14 -0.75
N LYS A 240 25.05 -9.93 -1.46
CA LYS A 240 26.05 -8.89 -1.15
C LYS A 240 25.53 -7.46 -1.34
N LEU A 241 24.51 -7.29 -2.19
CA LEU A 241 23.86 -6.02 -2.48
C LEU A 241 22.64 -5.77 -1.57
N VAL A 242 22.22 -6.79 -0.83
CA VAL A 242 21.19 -6.67 0.20
C VAL A 242 21.83 -6.08 1.46
N ARG A 243 21.20 -5.04 1.99
CA ARG A 243 21.54 -4.42 3.27
C ARG A 243 20.50 -4.82 4.31
N THR A 244 20.87 -4.73 5.58
CA THR A 244 19.95 -5.00 6.69
C THR A 244 19.90 -3.79 7.61
N ARG A 245 18.72 -3.44 8.11
CA ARG A 245 18.51 -2.38 9.09
C ARG A 245 17.58 -2.86 10.20
N GLU A 246 17.63 -2.19 11.34
CA GLU A 246 16.60 -2.31 12.36
C GLU A 246 15.27 -1.82 11.75
N GLY A 247 14.28 -2.71 11.65
CA GLY A 247 13.00 -2.43 10.98
C GLY A 247 11.90 -2.09 11.96
N TRP A 248 11.61 -3.02 12.88
CA TRP A 248 10.71 -2.83 14.00
C TRP A 248 11.28 -3.49 15.25
N THR A 249 10.79 -3.10 16.42
CA THR A 249 11.16 -3.73 17.71
C THR A 249 9.89 -4.33 18.30
N ASP A 250 9.95 -5.60 18.69
CA ASP A 250 8.83 -6.28 19.32
C ASP A 250 8.66 -5.83 20.79
N ARG A 251 7.48 -6.10 21.37
CA ARG A 251 7.14 -5.81 22.77
C ARG A 251 8.16 -6.37 23.78
N GLN A 252 8.89 -7.42 23.41
CA GLN A 252 9.96 -8.01 24.22
C GLN A 252 11.30 -7.23 24.16
N GLY A 253 11.38 -6.14 23.39
CA GLY A 253 12.63 -5.40 23.12
C GLY A 253 13.50 -6.02 22.02
N ASN A 254 13.06 -7.12 21.42
CA ASN A 254 13.77 -7.80 20.33
C ASN A 254 13.72 -6.94 19.05
N LYS A 255 14.88 -6.65 18.47
CA LYS A 255 14.97 -5.88 17.22
C LYS A 255 14.83 -6.80 16.01
N HIS A 256 13.76 -6.65 15.24
CA HIS A 256 13.54 -7.37 14.00
C HIS A 256 14.30 -6.66 12.86
N MET A 257 15.25 -7.37 12.29
CA MET A 257 16.13 -6.89 11.23
C MET A 257 15.46 -7.07 9.88
N VAL A 258 15.27 -5.97 9.14
CA VAL A 258 14.64 -5.96 7.82
C VAL A 258 15.69 -5.82 6.73
N GLU A 259 15.68 -6.76 5.79
CA GLU A 259 16.49 -6.73 4.57
C GLU A 259 15.92 -5.71 3.57
N TYR A 260 16.79 -4.95 2.92
CA TYR A 260 16.43 -3.96 1.91
C TYR A 260 17.52 -3.78 0.86
N VAL A 261 17.15 -3.25 -0.30
CA VAL A 261 18.09 -2.82 -1.34
C VAL A 261 18.17 -1.29 -1.36
N GLU A 262 19.37 -0.76 -1.57
CA GLU A 262 19.60 0.67 -1.78
C GLU A 262 19.05 1.14 -3.13
N TRP A 263 18.67 2.40 -3.26
CA TRP A 263 18.02 2.89 -4.47
C TRP A 263 18.98 2.90 -5.68
N HIS A 264 20.27 3.22 -5.46
CA HIS A 264 21.31 3.18 -6.49
C HIS A 264 21.39 1.80 -7.13
N THR A 265 21.45 0.73 -6.32
CA THR A 265 21.49 -0.66 -6.81
C THR A 265 20.28 -1.02 -7.67
N VAL A 266 19.09 -0.48 -7.37
CA VAL A 266 17.91 -0.69 -8.21
C VAL A 266 18.04 0.05 -9.55
N ALA A 267 18.63 1.25 -9.57
CA ALA A 267 18.97 1.96 -10.79
C ALA A 267 20.06 1.22 -11.60
N ASP A 268 21.15 0.77 -10.97
CA ASP A 268 22.22 -0.01 -11.62
C ASP A 268 21.70 -1.29 -12.29
N ILE A 269 20.74 -1.97 -11.65
CA ILE A 269 20.07 -3.15 -12.21
C ILE A 269 19.22 -2.77 -13.43
N LEU A 270 18.48 -1.65 -13.37
CA LEU A 270 17.70 -1.13 -14.48
C LEU A 270 18.59 -0.71 -15.65
N ASP A 271 19.63 0.08 -15.40
CA ASP A 271 20.60 0.53 -16.40
C ASP A 271 21.29 -0.65 -17.10
N ARG A 272 21.68 -1.69 -16.34
CA ARG A 272 22.32 -2.89 -16.90
C ARG A 272 21.39 -3.77 -17.74
N VAL A 273 20.11 -3.87 -17.37
CA VAL A 273 19.14 -4.79 -18.03
C VAL A 273 18.35 -4.10 -19.13
N TYR A 274 18.05 -2.80 -18.97
CA TYR A 274 17.27 -2.00 -19.92
C TYR A 274 17.67 -0.51 -19.81
N PRO A 275 18.76 -0.07 -20.47
CA PRO A 275 19.29 1.29 -20.36
C PRO A 275 18.31 2.42 -20.77
N THR A 276 17.27 2.09 -21.52
CA THR A 276 16.25 3.03 -22.02
C THR A 276 15.04 3.14 -21.10
N TRP A 277 15.16 2.74 -19.84
CA TRP A 277 14.11 2.97 -18.83
C TRP A 277 13.96 4.47 -18.55
N SER A 278 12.82 4.87 -17.99
CA SER A 278 12.60 6.25 -17.55
C SER A 278 11.90 6.32 -16.19
N HIS A 279 12.28 7.33 -15.42
CA HIS A 279 11.71 7.70 -14.13
C HIS A 279 10.94 9.02 -14.25
N ALA A 280 9.77 9.11 -13.63
CA ALA A 280 9.03 10.37 -13.50
C ALA A 280 8.26 10.41 -12.17
N VAL A 281 8.50 11.45 -11.37
CA VAL A 281 7.64 11.76 -10.21
C VAL A 281 6.30 12.31 -10.73
N LYS A 282 5.20 11.65 -10.36
CA LYS A 282 3.83 11.95 -10.82
C LYS A 282 3.06 12.83 -9.85
N ASN A 283 3.27 12.63 -8.55
CA ASN A 283 2.55 13.34 -7.50
C ASN A 283 3.41 13.44 -6.24
N ILE A 284 3.32 14.57 -5.54
CA ILE A 284 3.91 14.78 -4.21
C ILE A 284 2.80 15.35 -3.33
N ALA A 285 2.38 14.59 -2.32
CA ALA A 285 1.30 14.96 -1.43
C ALA A 285 1.78 14.95 0.03
N GLN A 286 1.74 16.11 0.68
CA GLN A 286 1.96 16.19 2.12
C GLN A 286 0.67 15.81 2.87
N ILE A 287 0.79 14.87 3.80
CA ILE A 287 -0.29 14.35 4.63
C ILE A 287 0.17 14.48 6.09
N GLY A 288 -0.09 15.65 6.68
CA GLY A 288 0.37 15.99 8.03
C GLY A 288 1.89 16.15 8.11
N ASP A 289 2.51 15.34 8.98
CA ASP A 289 3.95 15.25 9.21
C ASP A 289 4.70 14.36 8.21
N MET A 290 3.98 13.73 7.26
CA MET A 290 4.56 12.87 6.23
C MET A 290 4.38 13.43 4.82
N VAL A 291 5.33 13.14 3.94
CA VAL A 291 5.21 13.33 2.49
C VAL A 291 5.09 11.97 1.82
N ALA A 292 4.08 11.83 0.97
CA ALA A 292 3.88 10.70 0.07
C ALA A 292 4.27 11.11 -1.36
N VAL A 293 5.21 10.39 -1.96
CA VAL A 293 5.66 10.60 -3.35
C VAL A 293 5.18 9.44 -4.21
N THR A 294 4.54 9.74 -5.33
CA THR A 294 4.18 8.75 -6.36
C THR A 294 5.17 8.87 -7.51
N ALA A 295 5.96 7.83 -7.75
CA ALA A 295 6.91 7.72 -8.85
C ALA A 295 6.43 6.69 -9.88
N ALA A 296 6.70 6.95 -11.16
CA ALA A 296 6.42 6.05 -12.27
C ALA A 296 7.73 5.60 -12.93
N ILE A 297 7.87 4.30 -13.18
CA ILE A 297 8.91 3.72 -14.02
C ILE A 297 8.28 3.20 -15.31
N THR A 298 8.87 3.51 -16.46
CA THR A 298 8.42 3.01 -17.78
C THR A 298 9.51 2.20 -18.47
N ILE A 299 9.15 1.00 -18.92
CA ILE A 299 10.01 0.04 -19.65
C ILE A 299 9.18 -0.51 -20.82
N ASP A 300 9.67 -0.43 -22.06
CA ASP A 300 8.94 -0.85 -23.29
C ASP A 300 7.48 -0.39 -23.34
N ASN A 301 7.22 0.90 -23.05
CA ASN A 301 5.89 1.52 -22.92
C ASN A 301 4.99 1.00 -21.79
N VAL A 302 5.43 0.01 -21.01
CA VAL A 302 4.72 -0.44 -19.80
C VAL A 302 5.14 0.45 -18.64
N THR A 303 4.24 1.30 -18.16
CA THR A 303 4.43 2.13 -16.97
C THR A 303 3.90 1.42 -15.72
N ARG A 304 4.67 1.42 -14.63
CA ARG A 304 4.21 1.00 -13.30
C ARG A 304 4.56 2.05 -12.25
N GLU A 305 3.60 2.35 -11.39
CA GLU A 305 3.74 3.38 -10.36
C GLU A 305 4.01 2.78 -8.99
N GLY A 306 4.79 3.47 -8.15
CA GLY A 306 5.06 3.16 -6.75
C GLY A 306 4.81 4.38 -5.88
N VAL A 307 4.34 4.17 -4.65
CA VAL A 307 4.11 5.23 -3.67
C VAL A 307 5.05 5.02 -2.50
N GLY A 308 6.00 5.93 -2.29
CA GLY A 308 6.91 5.94 -1.17
C GLY A 308 6.57 7.02 -0.16
N THR A 309 7.05 6.86 1.08
CA THR A 309 6.75 7.78 2.17
C THR A 309 8.01 8.19 2.95
N GLY A 310 7.97 9.40 3.50
CA GLY A 310 9.02 9.98 4.33
C GLY A 310 8.46 11.11 5.20
N THR A 311 9.29 11.67 6.07
CA THR A 311 8.89 12.79 6.93
C THR A 311 8.87 14.09 6.13
N ALA A 312 7.98 15.02 6.49
CA ALA A 312 7.80 16.31 5.83
C ALA A 312 8.71 17.42 6.37
N ASP A 313 9.36 17.18 7.51
CA ASP A 313 10.16 18.12 8.28
C ASP A 313 11.53 18.44 7.66
N ASN A 314 12.06 17.56 6.81
CA ASN A 314 13.40 17.65 6.27
C ASN A 314 13.45 17.20 4.80
N GLU A 315 14.30 17.84 4.01
CA GLU A 315 14.61 17.45 2.62
C GLU A 315 15.04 15.98 2.50
N THR A 316 15.73 15.46 3.53
CA THR A 316 16.11 14.04 3.63
C THR A 316 14.89 13.11 3.67
N GLY A 317 13.77 13.53 4.27
CA GLY A 317 12.51 12.82 4.30
C GLY A 317 11.83 12.79 2.93
N ILE A 318 11.82 13.91 2.21
CA ILE A 318 11.30 13.99 0.82
C ILE A 318 12.13 13.11 -0.12
N LYS A 319 13.46 13.19 -0.07
CA LYS A 319 14.39 12.32 -0.83
C LYS A 319 14.15 10.83 -0.52
N LYS A 320 13.97 10.50 0.76
CA LYS A 320 13.63 9.13 1.20
C LYS A 320 12.30 8.65 0.63
N ALA A 321 11.29 9.50 0.57
CA ALA A 321 9.99 9.18 -0.02
C ALA A 321 10.10 8.90 -1.53
N GLU A 322 10.86 9.71 -2.28
CA GLU A 322 11.12 9.48 -3.71
C GLU A 322 11.91 8.17 -3.95
N HIS A 323 12.99 7.94 -3.19
CA HIS A 323 13.76 6.70 -3.28
C HIS A 323 12.92 5.46 -2.96
N ASP A 324 11.99 5.53 -2.00
CA ASP A 324 11.08 4.43 -1.68
C ASP A 324 10.01 4.24 -2.79
N ALA A 325 9.53 5.33 -3.39
CA ALA A 325 8.59 5.30 -4.50
C ALA A 325 9.20 4.62 -5.74
N LEU A 326 10.44 4.99 -6.10
CA LEU A 326 11.23 4.36 -7.16
C LEU A 326 11.35 2.85 -6.94
N LYS A 327 11.78 2.43 -5.74
CA LYS A 327 11.91 1.01 -5.40
C LYS A 327 10.58 0.27 -5.50
N ARG A 328 9.48 0.85 -4.98
CA ARG A 328 8.14 0.25 -5.06
C ARG A 328 7.59 0.17 -6.49
N ALA A 329 7.97 1.07 -7.39
CA ALA A 329 7.68 0.94 -8.81
C ALA A 329 8.49 -0.20 -9.45
N ALA A 330 9.79 -0.28 -9.15
CA ALA A 330 10.72 -1.30 -9.67
C ALA A 330 10.33 -2.73 -9.25
N ILE A 331 9.92 -2.94 -7.99
CA ILE A 331 9.45 -4.23 -7.46
C ILE A 331 8.26 -4.77 -8.26
N LYS A 332 7.40 -3.91 -8.80
CA LYS A 332 6.29 -4.34 -9.64
C LYS A 332 6.76 -4.94 -10.98
N PHE A 333 7.94 -4.60 -11.48
CA PHE A 333 8.53 -5.28 -12.65
C PHE A 333 9.19 -6.62 -12.28
N GLY A 334 9.67 -6.76 -11.03
CA GLY A 334 10.20 -8.02 -10.49
C GLY A 334 11.44 -7.85 -9.61
N ILE A 335 12.08 -6.68 -9.65
CA ILE A 335 13.37 -6.41 -8.99
C ILE A 335 13.20 -6.55 -7.47
N ALA A 336 14.06 -7.34 -6.83
CA ALA A 336 14.08 -7.53 -5.38
C ALA A 336 12.74 -7.99 -4.76
N ARG A 337 11.88 -8.64 -5.56
CA ARG A 337 10.54 -9.06 -5.14
C ARG A 337 10.56 -10.17 -4.09
N ASP A 338 11.61 -10.97 -4.06
CA ASP A 338 11.85 -12.04 -3.08
C ASP A 338 12.01 -11.50 -1.65
N LEU A 339 12.63 -10.34 -1.49
CA LEU A 339 12.77 -9.68 -0.18
C LEU A 339 11.41 -9.31 0.40
N TYR A 340 10.52 -8.74 -0.42
CA TYR A 340 9.17 -8.36 -0.01
C TYR A 340 8.29 -9.58 0.27
N GLN A 341 8.49 -10.69 -0.43
CA GLN A 341 7.78 -11.94 -0.13
C GLN A 341 8.23 -12.51 1.21
N ARG A 342 9.54 -12.58 1.48
CA ARG A 342 10.08 -13.01 2.77
C ARG A 342 9.64 -12.08 3.91
N GLU A 343 9.69 -10.77 3.72
CA GLU A 343 9.21 -9.78 4.72
C GLU A 343 7.71 -9.97 4.99
N THR A 344 6.89 -10.18 3.96
CA THR A 344 5.44 -10.44 4.12
C THR A 344 5.17 -11.75 4.86
N GLU A 345 5.89 -12.84 4.57
CA GLU A 345 5.73 -14.13 5.27
C GLU A 345 6.14 -14.05 6.75
N VAL A 346 7.20 -13.31 7.06
CA VAL A 346 7.60 -13.01 8.45
C VAL A 346 6.51 -12.18 9.14
N ILE A 347 6.02 -11.12 8.47
CA ILE A 347 4.94 -10.25 8.95
C ILE A 347 3.60 -11.00 9.15
N GLU A 348 3.25 -11.96 8.30
CA GLU A 348 2.02 -12.75 8.45
C GLU A 348 2.15 -13.81 9.56
N ARG A 349 3.37 -14.33 9.79
CA ARG A 349 3.66 -15.31 10.85
C ARG A 349 3.80 -14.68 12.23
N GLU A 350 4.46 -13.53 12.32
CA GLU A 350 4.75 -12.80 13.56
C GLU A 350 3.66 -11.74 13.87
N GLY A 351 2.97 -11.27 12.83
CA GLY A 351 1.79 -10.39 12.91
C GLY A 351 2.10 -8.89 12.83
N SER A 352 1.90 -8.26 11.67
CA SER A 352 1.83 -6.78 11.56
C SER A 352 0.47 -6.19 11.94
N ALA A 353 -0.37 -6.95 12.65
CA ALA A 353 -1.58 -6.37 13.23
C ALA A 353 -1.17 -5.26 14.21
N PRO A 354 -1.91 -4.12 14.29
CA PRO A 354 -1.63 -3.11 15.31
C PRO A 354 -1.65 -3.79 16.68
N GLN A 355 -0.50 -3.78 17.36
CA GLN A 355 -0.22 -4.72 18.44
C GLN A 355 -1.28 -4.61 19.54
N ALA A 356 -1.87 -5.74 19.92
CA ALA A 356 -2.84 -5.80 21.00
C ALA A 356 -2.15 -5.50 22.35
N GLY A 357 -2.17 -4.23 22.74
CA GLY A 357 -1.49 -3.71 23.93
C GLY A 357 -0.57 -2.52 23.68
N GLU A 358 -0.24 -2.18 22.42
CA GLU A 358 0.46 -0.91 22.17
C GLU A 358 -0.53 0.26 22.33
N PHE A 359 -0.07 1.33 22.97
CA PHE A 359 -0.87 2.51 23.20
C PHE A 359 -0.98 3.37 21.92
N PRO A 360 -2.16 3.94 21.61
CA PRO A 360 -2.28 4.87 20.50
C PRO A 360 -1.38 6.10 20.71
N ARG A 361 -0.66 6.52 19.66
CA ARG A 361 0.21 7.72 19.70
C ARG A 361 -0.51 8.97 20.22
N ASP A 362 -1.79 9.11 19.86
CA ASP A 362 -2.69 10.12 20.41
C ASP A 362 -3.69 9.43 21.37
N PRO A 363 -3.45 9.46 22.69
CA PRO A 363 -4.38 8.85 23.64
C PRO A 363 -5.64 9.69 23.87
N LEU A 364 -5.53 11.02 23.72
CA LEU A 364 -6.59 12.00 23.98
C LEU A 364 -7.75 11.90 22.98
N ALA A 365 -8.98 11.99 23.49
CA ALA A 365 -10.19 12.01 22.68
C ALA A 365 -10.30 13.30 21.85
N LYS A 366 -10.41 13.17 20.51
CA LYS A 366 -10.53 14.33 19.61
C LYS A 366 -11.95 14.89 19.51
N SER A 367 -12.93 14.24 20.12
CA SER A 367 -14.33 14.70 20.19
C SER A 367 -15.09 14.04 21.33
N MET A 368 -16.21 14.64 21.75
CA MET A 368 -17.16 14.01 22.69
C MET A 368 -17.66 12.64 22.22
N SER A 369 -17.70 12.39 20.90
CA SER A 369 -18.11 11.10 20.34
C SER A 369 -17.01 10.02 20.42
N ASP A 370 -15.77 10.42 20.64
CA ASP A 370 -14.58 9.57 20.81
C ASP A 370 -14.14 9.46 22.28
N LEU A 371 -14.73 10.23 23.19
CA LEU A 371 -14.48 10.17 24.63
C LEU A 371 -14.79 8.78 25.20
N VAL A 372 -13.98 8.34 26.17
CA VAL A 372 -14.13 7.07 26.88
C VAL A 372 -15.57 6.85 27.37
N THR A 373 -16.09 5.64 27.14
CA THR A 373 -17.46 5.33 27.58
C THR A 373 -17.53 5.10 29.10
N PRO A 374 -18.66 5.40 29.76
CA PRO A 374 -18.85 5.06 31.18
C PRO A 374 -18.63 3.57 31.49
N LYS A 375 -18.93 2.68 30.52
CA LYS A 375 -18.65 1.24 30.62
C LYS A 375 -17.14 0.94 30.66
N GLN A 376 -16.35 1.60 29.81
CA GLN A 376 -14.89 1.47 29.82
C GLN A 376 -14.28 2.02 31.11
N LEU A 377 -14.72 3.20 31.59
CA LEU A 377 -14.29 3.73 32.89
C LEU A 377 -14.62 2.77 34.04
N GLY A 378 -15.80 2.13 34.02
CA GLY A 378 -16.17 1.10 34.99
C GLY A 378 -15.25 -0.12 34.94
N MET A 379 -14.86 -0.59 33.75
CA MET A 379 -13.91 -1.70 33.57
C MET A 379 -12.50 -1.34 34.04
N ILE A 380 -12.00 -0.16 33.66
CA ILE A 380 -10.69 0.38 34.07
C ILE A 380 -10.60 0.40 35.61
N ARG A 381 -11.60 0.95 36.29
CA ARG A 381 -11.67 1.02 37.77
C ARG A 381 -11.90 -0.33 38.45
N ALA A 382 -12.39 -1.35 37.74
CA ALA A 382 -12.49 -2.71 38.26
C ALA A 382 -11.13 -3.41 38.20
N LEU A 383 -10.49 -3.40 37.03
CA LEU A 383 -9.19 -4.06 36.80
C LEU A 383 -8.06 -3.44 37.62
N ALA A 384 -8.03 -2.11 37.76
CA ALA A 384 -7.02 -1.45 38.59
C ALA A 384 -7.15 -1.81 40.08
N ARG A 385 -8.37 -2.03 40.59
CA ARG A 385 -8.57 -2.53 41.97
C ARG A 385 -8.14 -3.99 42.13
N GLU A 386 -8.33 -4.81 41.09
CA GLU A 386 -7.86 -6.20 41.06
C GLU A 386 -6.33 -6.28 41.02
N ALA A 387 -5.67 -5.40 40.26
CA ALA A 387 -4.22 -5.25 40.22
C ALA A 387 -3.61 -4.49 41.43
N ASN A 388 -4.44 -3.90 42.30
CA ASN A 388 -4.04 -3.02 43.41
C ASN A 388 -3.19 -1.80 42.97
N VAL A 389 -3.59 -1.15 41.86
CA VAL A 389 -2.91 0.01 41.25
C VAL A 389 -3.83 1.25 41.26
N GLU A 390 -3.26 2.44 41.49
CA GLU A 390 -3.99 3.71 41.39
C GLU A 390 -4.21 4.11 39.92
N VAL A 391 -5.48 4.20 39.50
CA VAL A 391 -5.88 4.36 38.10
C VAL A 391 -5.28 5.60 37.43
N GLU A 392 -5.38 6.77 38.06
CA GLU A 392 -4.95 8.03 37.47
C GLU A 392 -3.42 8.12 37.41
N ALA A 393 -2.71 7.64 38.45
CA ALA A 393 -1.26 7.60 38.46
C ALA A 393 -0.70 6.69 37.35
N GLU A 394 -1.30 5.51 37.16
CA GLU A 394 -0.92 4.57 36.10
C GLU A 394 -1.29 5.11 34.71
N CYS A 395 -2.45 5.75 34.54
CA CYS A 395 -2.85 6.36 33.28
C CYS A 395 -1.93 7.54 32.91
N GLN A 396 -1.58 8.39 33.87
CA GLN A 396 -0.64 9.48 33.68
C GLN A 396 0.78 8.97 33.38
N THR A 397 1.19 7.83 33.93
CA THR A 397 2.50 7.22 33.67
C THR A 397 2.57 6.58 32.28
N ALA A 398 1.56 5.77 31.93
CA ALA A 398 1.53 5.02 30.67
C ALA A 398 1.12 5.88 29.45
N LEU A 399 0.18 6.81 29.63
CA LEU A 399 -0.46 7.56 28.55
C LEU A 399 -0.31 9.09 28.65
N ARG A 400 0.23 9.61 29.76
CA ARG A 400 0.43 11.06 29.99
C ARG A 400 -0.85 11.91 29.94
N CYS A 401 -2.01 11.30 30.17
CA CYS A 401 -3.31 11.97 30.24
C CYS A 401 -4.16 11.39 31.38
N ARG A 402 -5.27 12.08 31.70
CA ARG A 402 -6.24 11.62 32.70
C ARG A 402 -7.16 10.55 32.15
N THR A 403 -7.79 9.76 33.04
CA THR A 403 -8.66 8.66 32.58
C THR A 403 -9.93 9.14 31.88
N ASP A 404 -10.43 10.34 32.18
CA ASP A 404 -11.62 10.95 31.59
C ASP A 404 -11.35 11.60 30.21
N GLU A 405 -10.10 11.94 29.92
CA GLU A 405 -9.66 12.53 28.64
C GLU A 405 -9.37 11.47 27.55
N LEU A 406 -9.35 10.19 27.92
CA LEU A 406 -9.03 9.07 27.03
C LEU A 406 -9.99 8.96 25.84
N SER A 407 -9.43 8.71 24.66
CA SER A 407 -10.16 8.20 23.50
C SER A 407 -10.66 6.77 23.76
N LYS A 408 -11.76 6.37 23.09
CA LYS A 408 -12.30 5.00 23.17
C LYS A 408 -11.30 3.92 22.78
N ARG A 409 -10.35 4.25 21.88
CA ARG A 409 -9.27 3.33 21.50
C ARG A 409 -8.22 3.24 22.59
N ALA A 410 -7.73 4.35 23.11
CA ALA A 410 -6.74 4.36 24.19
C ALA A 410 -7.26 3.71 25.47
N ALA A 411 -8.53 3.94 25.82
CA ALA A 411 -9.19 3.26 26.92
C ALA A 411 -9.26 1.73 26.75
N SER A 412 -9.41 1.22 25.52
CA SER A 412 -9.34 -0.22 25.26
C SER A 412 -7.92 -0.78 25.42
N SER A 413 -6.89 -0.11 24.87
CA SER A 413 -5.49 -0.51 25.12
C SER A 413 -5.13 -0.46 26.61
N PHE A 414 -5.62 0.54 27.36
CA PHE A 414 -5.38 0.67 28.80
C PHE A 414 -6.10 -0.40 29.63
N ILE A 415 -7.30 -0.83 29.21
CA ILE A 415 -7.98 -2.01 29.78
C ILE A 415 -7.12 -3.26 29.63
N ASP A 416 -6.48 -3.47 28.48
CA ASP A 416 -5.65 -4.65 28.23
C ASP A 416 -4.29 -4.57 28.95
N HIS A 417 -3.72 -3.37 29.11
CA HIS A 417 -2.57 -3.11 29.99
C HIS A 417 -2.86 -3.49 31.45
N LEU A 418 -3.98 -3.01 32.01
CA LEU A 418 -4.37 -3.32 33.39
C LEU A 418 -4.66 -4.82 33.63
N LYS A 419 -5.18 -5.54 32.63
CA LYS A 419 -5.31 -7.01 32.70
C LYS A 419 -3.95 -7.70 32.81
N ASN A 420 -2.96 -7.26 32.02
CA ASN A 420 -1.62 -7.84 32.05
C ASN A 420 -0.97 -7.60 33.42
N LEU A 421 -1.05 -6.37 33.97
CA LEU A 421 -0.58 -6.07 35.33
C LEU A 421 -1.26 -6.94 36.40
N GLY A 422 -2.57 -7.16 36.30
CA GLY A 422 -3.28 -8.07 37.20
C GLY A 422 -2.80 -9.53 37.09
N GLN A 423 -2.52 -10.01 35.87
CA GLN A 423 -1.95 -11.35 35.65
C GLN A 423 -0.52 -11.48 36.19
N GLU A 424 0.31 -10.45 36.02
CA GLU A 424 1.68 -10.41 36.55
C GLU A 424 1.68 -10.39 38.08
N ALA A 425 0.85 -9.55 38.70
CA ALA A 425 0.67 -9.53 40.16
C ALA A 425 0.19 -10.88 40.72
N ALA A 426 -0.79 -11.51 40.04
CA ALA A 426 -1.27 -12.85 40.41
C ALA A 426 -0.21 -13.94 40.19
N ALA A 427 0.63 -13.84 39.16
CA ALA A 427 1.74 -14.77 38.91
C ALA A 427 2.82 -14.65 39.98
N VAL A 428 3.17 -13.44 40.41
CA VAL A 428 4.12 -13.19 41.51
C VAL A 428 3.56 -13.75 42.83
N ALA A 429 2.30 -13.48 43.15
CA ALA A 429 1.65 -13.98 44.36
C ALA A 429 1.62 -15.53 44.44
N ASN A 430 1.35 -16.19 43.31
CA ASN A 430 1.30 -17.67 43.26
C ASN A 430 2.69 -18.32 43.11
N GLY A 431 3.66 -17.64 42.50
CA GLY A 431 5.02 -18.16 42.29
C GLY A 431 5.85 -18.26 43.56
N GLY A 432 5.61 -17.39 44.54
CA GLY A 432 6.39 -17.30 45.78
C GLY A 432 6.30 -18.51 46.73
N MET A 433 5.37 -19.45 46.53
CA MET A 433 5.16 -20.60 47.43
C MET A 433 5.84 -21.91 47.01
N ARG A 434 6.69 -21.93 45.97
CA ARG A 434 7.34 -23.16 45.48
C ARG A 434 8.88 -23.16 45.57
N ARG A 435 9.42 -23.26 46.79
CA ARG A 435 10.48 -24.23 47.19
C ARG A 435 11.05 -23.94 48.58
N ALA A 436 10.67 -24.78 49.54
CA ALA A 436 11.50 -25.13 50.69
C ALA A 436 11.30 -26.64 50.93
N SER A 437 12.12 -27.46 50.29
CA SER A 437 12.16 -28.93 50.37
C SER A 437 13.54 -29.41 49.96
#